data_AF-A0A1W1I782-F1
#
_entry.id   AF-A0A1W1I782-F1
#
_cell.length_a   1.000
_cell.length_b   1.000
_cell.length_c   1.000
_cell.angle_alpha   90.00
_cell.angle_beta   90.00
_cell.angle_gamma   90.00
#
_symmetry.space_group_name_H-M   'P 1'
#
loop_
_entity.id
_entity.type
_entity.pdbx_description
1 polymer ?
#
loop_
_entity_poly.entity_id
_entity_poly.type
_entity_poly.pdbx_seq_one_letter_code
_entity_poly.pdbx_strand_id
1 'polypeptide(L)'
;MALILLLRSRNEGILADMKWLYPGLVAILGALVLTAYLTAAWSPSFKLSALWSQSSRPADSRGEAEKVAKGKTVLQDVLLEELRRTHHLRPLTEQESGMKIQNLPVGVFGFSECSESLESKRGGKPSLEVQKRRDGISYYVGYASDEDIEKYFARLKNFHILTFNQATGKAPSLLEIPIDFVAKCEARQLMEGPMFDLFVRDIPELQS
;
A
#
# COMPACT_ATOMS: atom_id res chain seq x y z
N MET A 1 -53.52 -50.90 7.72
CA MET A 1 -53.15 -50.26 9.01
C MET A 1 -51.68 -50.50 9.39
N ALA A 2 -50.76 -50.57 8.41
CA ALA A 2 -49.31 -50.81 8.65
C ALA A 2 -48.40 -49.68 8.15
N LEU A 3 -48.93 -48.71 7.39
CA LEU A 3 -48.13 -47.65 6.76
C LEU A 3 -47.87 -46.45 7.70
N ILE A 4 -48.67 -46.28 8.75
CA ILE A 4 -48.58 -45.12 9.66
C ILE A 4 -47.48 -45.31 10.73
N LEU A 5 -47.09 -46.55 11.05
CA LEU A 5 -46.07 -46.82 12.06
C LEU A 5 -44.64 -46.64 11.55
N LEU A 6 -44.40 -46.75 10.24
CA LEU A 6 -43.06 -46.57 9.65
C LEU A 6 -42.63 -45.10 9.53
N LEU A 7 -43.58 -44.16 9.44
CA LEU A 7 -43.26 -42.73 9.39
C LEU A 7 -42.99 -42.12 10.78
N ARG A 8 -43.47 -42.73 11.86
CA ARG A 8 -43.21 -42.24 13.23
C ARG A 8 -41.83 -42.66 13.74
N SER A 9 -41.34 -43.84 13.36
CA SER A 9 -40.03 -44.34 13.79
C SER A 9 -38.84 -43.63 13.12
N ARG A 10 -39.02 -43.03 11.93
CA ARG A 10 -37.93 -42.39 11.17
C ARG A 10 -37.65 -40.93 11.60
N ASN A 11 -38.59 -40.29 12.32
CA ASN A 11 -38.42 -38.90 12.77
C ASN A 11 -37.69 -38.76 14.11
N GLU A 12 -37.65 -39.79 14.95
CA GLU A 12 -36.97 -39.71 16.26
C GLU A 12 -35.45 -39.92 16.15
N GLY A 13 -34.96 -40.60 15.10
CA GLY A 13 -33.52 -40.75 14.85
C GLY A 13 -32.82 -39.47 14.40
N ILE A 14 -33.49 -38.62 13.62
CA ILE A 14 -32.92 -37.37 13.08
C ILE A 14 -32.87 -36.28 14.17
N LEU A 15 -33.81 -36.29 15.12
CA LEU A 15 -33.84 -35.32 16.22
C LEU A 15 -32.82 -35.64 17.33
N ALA A 16 -32.45 -36.92 17.50
CA ALA A 16 -31.47 -37.36 18.49
C ALA A 16 -30.02 -37.02 18.07
N ASP A 17 -29.72 -37.10 16.78
CA ASP A 17 -28.38 -36.85 16.24
C ASP A 17 -28.04 -35.34 16.18
N MET A 18 -29.06 -34.49 16.05
CA MET A 18 -28.90 -33.03 16.00
C MET A 18 -28.54 -32.40 17.37
N LYS A 19 -28.79 -33.10 18.48
CA LYS A 19 -28.42 -32.65 19.84
C LYS A 19 -26.94 -32.82 20.15
N TRP A 20 -26.23 -33.70 19.44
CA TRP A 20 -24.80 -33.95 19.65
C TRP A 20 -23.90 -32.99 18.87
N LEU A 21 -24.38 -32.45 17.75
CA LEU A 21 -23.65 -31.50 16.91
C LEU A 21 -23.72 -30.05 17.42
N TYR A 22 -24.79 -29.71 18.15
CA TYR A 22 -25.03 -28.36 18.68
C TYR A 22 -23.91 -27.84 19.62
N PRO A 23 -23.42 -28.61 20.62
CA PRO A 23 -22.34 -28.11 21.49
C PRO A 23 -21.01 -27.93 20.74
N GLY A 24 -20.73 -28.74 19.71
CA GLY A 24 -19.54 -28.57 18.87
C GLY A 24 -19.59 -27.29 18.04
N LEU A 25 -20.75 -26.97 17.47
CA LEU A 25 -20.95 -25.76 16.66
C LEU A 25 -20.86 -24.48 17.51
N VAL A 26 -21.39 -24.49 18.73
CA VAL A 26 -21.25 -23.38 19.69
C VAL A 26 -19.79 -23.21 20.16
N ALA A 27 -19.06 -24.31 20.37
CA ALA A 27 -17.64 -24.24 20.70
C ALA A 27 -16.78 -23.67 19.56
N ILE A 28 -17.07 -24.03 18.31
CA ILE A 28 -16.37 -23.50 17.12
C ILE A 28 -16.67 -22.01 16.93
N LEU A 29 -17.94 -21.60 17.07
CA LEU A 29 -18.32 -20.19 17.00
C LEU A 29 -17.69 -19.38 18.15
N GLY A 30 -17.66 -19.94 19.36
CA GLY A 30 -16.98 -19.33 20.51
C GLY A 30 -15.48 -19.18 20.28
N ALA A 31 -14.82 -20.21 19.73
CA ALA A 31 -13.40 -20.17 19.39
C ALA A 31 -13.10 -19.12 18.30
N LEU A 32 -13.94 -19.03 17.26
CA LEU A 32 -13.80 -18.03 16.20
C LEU A 32 -13.94 -16.60 16.72
N VAL A 33 -14.92 -16.34 17.60
CA VAL A 33 -15.09 -15.04 18.26
C VAL A 33 -13.91 -14.73 19.17
N LEU A 34 -13.40 -15.72 19.92
CA LEU A 34 -12.23 -15.55 20.78
C LEU A 34 -10.97 -15.24 19.95
N THR A 35 -10.77 -15.92 18.81
CA THR A 35 -9.64 -15.62 17.90
C THR A 35 -9.78 -14.24 17.28
N ALA A 36 -10.97 -13.83 16.84
CA ALA A 36 -11.20 -12.49 16.31
C ALA A 36 -10.97 -11.41 17.37
N TYR A 37 -11.37 -11.68 18.62
CA TYR A 37 -11.13 -10.78 19.76
C TYR A 37 -9.64 -10.71 20.10
N LEU A 38 -8.92 -11.84 20.08
CA LEU A 38 -7.47 -11.86 20.33
C LEU A 38 -6.68 -11.19 19.20
N THR A 39 -7.07 -11.33 17.93
CA THR A 39 -6.42 -10.61 16.81
C THR A 39 -6.75 -9.12 16.81
N ALA A 40 -7.95 -8.71 17.25
CA ALA A 40 -8.29 -7.29 17.43
C ALA A 40 -7.64 -6.67 18.68
N ALA A 41 -7.45 -7.45 19.74
CA ALA A 41 -6.77 -7.01 20.96
C ALA A 41 -5.24 -6.97 20.79
N TRP A 42 -4.68 -7.76 19.86
CA TRP A 42 -3.24 -7.78 19.56
C TRP A 42 -2.86 -7.09 18.26
N SER A 43 -3.82 -6.57 17.47
CA SER A 43 -3.46 -5.61 16.44
C SER A 43 -2.86 -4.40 17.15
N PRO A 44 -1.54 -4.11 17.00
CA PRO A 44 -1.03 -2.84 17.46
C PRO A 44 -1.82 -1.82 16.65
N SER A 45 -2.70 -1.10 17.33
CA SER A 45 -3.29 0.11 16.79
C SER A 45 -2.11 1.07 16.64
N PHE A 46 -1.35 0.93 15.55
CA PHE A 46 -0.51 1.97 15.03
C PHE A 46 -1.48 3.08 14.64
N LYS A 47 -1.84 3.89 15.64
CA LYS A 47 -2.51 5.17 15.47
C LYS A 47 -1.48 6.09 14.84
N LEU A 48 -1.24 5.85 13.54
CA LEU A 48 -0.49 6.76 12.68
C LEU A 48 -1.11 8.15 12.76
N SER A 49 -2.42 8.29 12.94
CA SER A 49 -3.07 9.60 13.15
C SER A 49 -2.62 10.37 14.41
N ALA A 50 -2.14 9.70 15.46
CA ALA A 50 -1.70 10.38 16.69
C ALA A 50 -0.28 10.97 16.60
N LEU A 51 0.52 10.55 15.61
CA LEU A 51 1.87 11.08 15.38
C LEU A 51 1.86 12.37 14.53
N TRP A 52 0.71 12.73 13.95
CA TRP A 52 0.60 13.74 12.89
C TRP A 52 -0.17 15.00 13.30
N SER A 53 -0.73 15.06 14.51
CA SER A 53 -1.61 16.16 14.93
C SER A 53 -0.93 17.27 15.74
N GLN A 54 0.39 17.43 15.67
CA GLN A 54 1.09 18.46 16.45
C GLN A 54 1.95 19.38 15.59
N SER A 55 1.33 20.28 14.82
CA SER A 55 1.80 21.67 14.72
C SER A 55 0.81 22.55 13.94
N SER A 56 -0.07 23.23 14.66
CA SER A 56 -0.64 24.50 14.19
C SER A 56 -0.73 25.44 15.38
N ARG A 57 0.44 25.93 15.81
CA ARG A 57 0.55 27.17 16.58
C ARG A 57 1.21 28.22 15.68
N PRO A 58 0.60 29.41 15.52
CA PRO A 58 1.22 30.49 14.78
C PRO A 58 2.17 31.24 15.71
N ALA A 59 3.47 31.15 15.48
CA ALA A 59 4.44 32.05 16.10
C ALA A 59 5.69 32.16 15.21
N ASP A 60 5.89 33.37 14.69
CA ASP A 60 7.11 33.99 14.12
C ASP A 60 8.33 33.09 13.88
N SER A 61 8.58 32.66 12.65
CA SER A 61 9.62 31.65 12.42
C SER A 61 10.05 31.44 10.96
N ARG A 62 10.51 32.50 10.27
CA ARG A 62 11.13 32.31 8.93
C ARG A 62 12.41 31.46 9.00
N GLY A 63 13.15 31.51 10.11
CA GLY A 63 14.38 30.73 10.34
C GLY A 63 14.19 29.34 10.97
N GLU A 64 13.08 29.09 11.69
CA GLU A 64 12.78 27.75 12.22
C GLU A 64 12.02 26.90 11.20
N ALA A 65 11.16 27.50 10.36
CA ALA A 65 10.48 26.78 9.28
C ALA A 65 11.47 26.10 8.31
N GLU A 66 12.61 26.73 8.02
CA GLU A 66 13.65 26.15 7.16
C GLU A 66 14.38 24.98 7.83
N LYS A 67 14.65 25.06 9.14
CA LYS A 67 15.26 23.96 9.92
C LYS A 67 14.30 22.79 10.07
N VAL A 68 13.02 23.05 10.31
CA VAL A 68 11.97 22.03 10.41
C VAL A 68 11.73 21.37 9.05
N ALA A 69 11.67 22.15 7.97
CA ALA A 69 11.57 21.62 6.60
C ALA A 69 12.76 20.71 6.27
N LYS A 70 13.99 21.15 6.58
CA LYS A 70 15.20 20.34 6.36
C LYS A 70 15.20 19.06 7.19
N GLY A 71 14.79 19.11 8.45
CA GLY A 71 14.64 17.93 9.30
C GLY A 71 13.60 16.94 8.78
N LYS A 72 12.48 17.44 8.24
CA LYS A 72 11.43 16.62 7.63
C LYS A 72 11.90 15.94 6.34
N THR A 73 12.64 16.63 5.48
CA THR A 73 13.23 16.02 4.27
C THR A 73 14.22 14.91 4.62
N VAL A 74 15.08 15.12 5.61
CA VAL A 74 16.04 14.09 6.07
C VAL A 74 15.33 12.84 6.58
N LEU A 75 14.24 12.98 7.34
CA LEU A 75 13.48 11.83 7.81
C LEU A 75 12.86 11.04 6.65
N GLN A 76 12.37 11.73 5.61
CA GLN A 76 11.76 11.07 4.46
C GLN A 76 12.77 10.33 3.58
N ASP A 77 13.96 10.90 3.40
CA ASP A 77 15.05 10.19 2.72
C ASP A 77 15.46 8.92 3.49
N VAL A 78 15.42 8.96 4.83
CA VAL A 78 15.65 7.77 5.68
C VAL A 78 14.56 6.73 5.47
N LEU A 79 13.28 7.13 5.39
CA LEU A 79 12.17 6.20 5.12
C LEU A 79 12.31 5.51 3.76
N LEU A 80 12.66 6.27 2.72
CA LEU A 80 12.89 5.70 1.38
C LEU A 80 14.08 4.73 1.37
N GLU A 81 15.15 5.04 2.09
CA GLU A 81 16.31 4.14 2.20
C GLU A 81 15.97 2.87 3.00
N GLU A 82 15.18 2.98 4.06
CA GLU A 82 14.69 1.82 4.81
C GLU A 82 13.78 0.94 3.96
N LEU A 83 12.95 1.53 3.11
CA LEU A 83 12.13 0.81 2.14
C LEU A 83 12.99 -0.02 1.19
N ARG A 84 14.06 0.58 0.63
CA ARG A 84 15.00 -0.13 -0.25
C ARG A 84 15.67 -1.30 0.46
N ARG A 85 16.09 -1.11 1.72
CA ARG A 85 16.70 -2.19 2.52
C ARG A 85 15.72 -3.31 2.81
N THR A 86 14.50 -2.97 3.22
CA THR A 86 13.42 -3.92 3.52
C THR A 86 13.14 -4.83 2.33
N HIS A 87 13.12 -4.27 1.12
CA HIS A 87 12.90 -5.04 -0.11
C HIS A 87 14.19 -5.58 -0.75
N HIS A 88 15.34 -5.42 -0.09
CA HIS A 88 16.67 -5.81 -0.57
C HIS A 88 16.96 -5.32 -1.99
N LEU A 89 16.64 -4.05 -2.25
CA LEU A 89 16.82 -3.42 -3.54
C LEU A 89 18.26 -2.94 -3.70
N ARG A 90 18.83 -3.22 -4.87
CA ARG A 90 20.08 -2.60 -5.32
C ARG A 90 19.79 -1.60 -6.45
N PRO A 91 20.63 -0.58 -6.65
CA PRO A 91 20.53 0.25 -7.84
C PRO A 91 20.76 -0.59 -9.10
N LEU A 92 20.23 -0.11 -10.23
CA LEU A 92 20.57 -0.66 -11.54
C LEU A 92 22.07 -0.49 -11.81
N THR A 93 22.63 -1.48 -12.49
CA THR A 93 23.96 -1.38 -13.10
C THR A 93 23.90 -0.59 -14.40
N GLU A 94 25.05 -0.15 -14.91
CA GLU A 94 25.13 0.56 -16.19
C GLU A 94 24.66 -0.31 -17.37
N GLN A 95 24.81 -1.64 -17.29
CA GLN A 95 24.31 -2.57 -18.31
C GLN A 95 22.78 -2.72 -18.29
N GLU A 96 22.16 -2.50 -17.13
CA GLU A 96 20.71 -2.57 -16.94
C GLU A 96 20.02 -1.24 -17.25
N SER A 97 20.78 -0.14 -17.31
CA SER A 97 20.26 1.19 -17.64
C SER A 97 19.71 1.23 -19.06
N GLY A 98 18.52 1.79 -19.24
CA GLY A 98 17.78 1.85 -20.51
C GLY A 98 16.92 0.61 -20.80
N MET A 99 17.06 -0.47 -20.03
CA MET A 99 16.23 -1.65 -20.19
C MET A 99 14.78 -1.38 -19.77
N LYS A 100 13.84 -2.07 -20.43
CA LYS A 100 12.44 -2.12 -20.00
C LYS A 100 12.32 -2.80 -18.65
N ILE A 101 11.43 -2.31 -17.80
CA ILE A 101 11.23 -2.84 -16.45
C ILE A 101 10.88 -4.34 -16.42
N GLN A 102 10.12 -4.82 -17.40
CA GLN A 102 9.75 -6.23 -17.54
C GLN A 102 10.98 -7.14 -17.68
N ASN A 103 12.05 -6.63 -18.29
CA ASN A 103 13.28 -7.39 -18.59
C ASN A 103 14.33 -7.28 -17.48
N LEU A 104 14.14 -6.40 -16.50
CA LEU A 104 15.08 -6.25 -15.39
C LEU A 104 15.02 -7.43 -14.42
N PRO A 105 16.13 -7.77 -13.74
CA PRO A 105 16.10 -8.74 -12.66
C PRO A 105 15.30 -8.20 -11.47
N VAL A 106 14.85 -9.10 -10.60
CA VAL A 106 14.20 -8.74 -9.33
C VAL A 106 15.20 -8.16 -8.33
N GLY A 107 14.70 -7.38 -7.37
CA GLY A 107 15.52 -6.78 -6.32
C GLY A 107 16.29 -5.55 -6.80
N VAL A 108 15.76 -4.80 -7.76
CA VAL A 108 16.41 -3.60 -8.29
C VAL A 108 15.53 -2.37 -8.20
N PHE A 109 16.15 -1.20 -8.13
CA PHE A 109 15.47 0.08 -8.29
C PHE A 109 16.22 0.98 -9.27
N GLY A 110 15.46 1.80 -9.99
CA GLY A 110 15.95 2.80 -10.93
C GLY A 110 14.99 3.97 -11.04
N PHE A 111 15.16 4.80 -12.06
CA PHE A 111 14.41 6.04 -12.23
C PHE A 111 13.78 6.15 -13.62
N SER A 112 12.58 6.72 -13.73
CA SER A 112 11.90 6.89 -15.03
C SER A 112 11.01 8.13 -15.08
N GLU A 113 10.95 8.78 -16.25
CA GLU A 113 10.01 9.84 -16.62
C GLU A 113 8.63 9.28 -17.02
N CYS A 114 8.03 8.39 -16.21
CA CYS A 114 6.81 7.65 -16.60
C CYS A 114 6.98 6.71 -17.83
N SER A 115 8.21 6.43 -18.26
CA SER A 115 8.50 5.53 -19.38
C SER A 115 8.66 4.07 -18.93
N GLU A 116 8.51 3.12 -19.85
CA GLU A 116 8.74 1.69 -19.55
C GLU A 116 10.22 1.36 -19.30
N SER A 117 11.15 2.21 -19.75
CA SER A 117 12.59 2.04 -19.59
C SER A 117 13.07 2.74 -18.32
N LEU A 118 13.99 2.09 -17.59
CA LEU A 118 14.55 2.65 -16.36
C LEU A 118 16.00 3.10 -16.55
N GLU A 119 16.36 4.20 -15.91
CA GLU A 119 17.73 4.70 -15.84
C GLU A 119 18.36 4.38 -14.47
N SER A 120 19.68 4.15 -14.46
CA SER A 120 20.44 3.86 -13.24
C SER A 120 20.52 5.03 -12.26
N LYS A 121 20.34 6.26 -12.75
CA LYS A 121 20.40 7.50 -11.97
C LYS A 121 19.25 8.41 -12.38
N ARG A 122 18.86 9.32 -11.49
CA ARG A 122 18.04 10.47 -11.89
C ARG A 122 18.89 11.30 -12.86
N GLY A 123 18.61 11.23 -14.16
CA GLY A 123 19.22 12.12 -15.14
C GLY A 123 18.90 13.59 -14.83
N GLY A 124 19.31 14.50 -15.72
CA GLY A 124 18.96 15.93 -15.61
C GLY A 124 17.46 16.25 -15.79
N LYS A 125 16.61 15.22 -15.84
CA LYS A 125 15.18 15.31 -16.14
C LYS A 125 14.30 14.78 -14.98
N PRO A 126 13.04 15.23 -14.91
CA PRO A 126 12.04 14.77 -13.94
C PRO A 126 11.84 13.26 -13.88
N SER A 127 12.44 12.57 -12.91
CA SER A 127 12.25 11.11 -12.79
C SER A 127 11.69 10.68 -11.44
N LEU A 128 10.83 9.65 -11.49
CA LEU A 128 10.22 8.96 -10.36
C LEU A 128 10.98 7.66 -10.10
N GLU A 129 11.07 7.23 -8.83
CA GLU A 129 11.70 5.95 -8.50
C GLU A 129 10.78 4.80 -8.89
N VAL A 130 11.38 3.76 -9.45
CA VAL A 130 10.69 2.53 -9.82
C VAL A 130 11.45 1.33 -9.28
N GLN A 131 10.73 0.42 -8.63
CA GLN A 131 11.30 -0.72 -7.92
C GLN A 131 10.72 -2.02 -8.46
N LYS A 132 11.58 -2.97 -8.87
CA LYS A 132 11.16 -4.35 -9.16
C LYS A 132 11.52 -5.23 -7.98
N ARG A 133 10.52 -5.67 -7.23
CA ARG A 133 10.72 -6.42 -5.98
C ARG A 133 10.89 -7.92 -6.23
N ARG A 134 11.23 -8.65 -5.17
CA ARG A 134 11.48 -10.11 -5.21
C ARG A 134 10.24 -10.93 -5.53
N ASP A 135 9.05 -10.40 -5.26
CA ASP A 135 7.77 -10.96 -5.70
C ASP A 135 7.54 -10.82 -7.21
N GLY A 136 8.44 -10.13 -7.93
CA GLY A 136 8.34 -9.86 -9.37
C GLY A 136 7.45 -8.66 -9.71
N ILE A 137 6.79 -8.06 -8.72
CA ILE A 137 5.91 -6.92 -8.93
C ILE A 137 6.76 -5.65 -9.01
N SER A 138 6.39 -4.78 -9.93
CA SER A 138 7.04 -3.49 -10.14
C SER A 138 6.20 -2.37 -9.55
N TYR A 139 6.84 -1.44 -8.84
CA TYR A 139 6.19 -0.36 -8.11
C TYR A 139 6.73 0.99 -8.54
N TYR A 140 5.84 1.96 -8.71
CA TYR A 140 6.19 3.37 -8.61
C TYR A 140 6.33 3.75 -7.14
N VAL A 141 7.38 4.49 -6.82
CA VAL A 141 7.65 4.99 -5.47
C VAL A 141 7.88 6.49 -5.51
N GLY A 142 7.12 7.21 -4.71
CA GLY A 142 7.19 8.67 -4.62
C GLY A 142 6.42 9.19 -3.42
N TYR A 143 6.25 10.50 -3.38
CA TYR A 143 5.53 11.17 -2.30
C TYR A 143 4.19 11.69 -2.80
N ALA A 144 3.13 11.48 -2.04
CA ALA A 144 1.77 11.90 -2.36
C ALA A 144 1.12 12.60 -1.15
N SER A 145 -0.02 13.24 -1.40
CA SER A 145 -0.87 13.79 -0.34
C SER A 145 -1.55 12.66 0.43
N ASP A 146 -1.84 12.88 1.72
CA ASP A 146 -2.58 11.88 2.52
C ASP A 146 -3.96 11.61 1.91
N GLU A 147 -4.62 12.63 1.33
CA GLU A 147 -5.91 12.48 0.64
C GLU A 147 -5.82 11.52 -0.55
N ASP A 148 -4.78 11.62 -1.38
CA ASP A 148 -4.63 10.74 -2.54
C ASP A 148 -4.25 9.31 -2.14
N ILE A 149 -3.47 9.18 -1.06
CA ILE A 149 -3.14 7.88 -0.44
C ILE A 149 -4.40 7.23 0.13
N GLU A 150 -5.28 8.01 0.77
CA GLU A 150 -6.57 7.52 1.27
C GLU A 150 -7.46 7.02 0.14
N LYS A 151 -7.54 7.72 -1.01
CA LYS A 151 -8.28 7.24 -2.19
C LYS A 151 -7.77 5.88 -2.67
N TYR A 152 -6.44 5.70 -2.65
CA TYR A 152 -5.79 4.45 -3.00
C TYR A 152 -6.15 3.31 -2.03
N PHE A 153 -6.06 3.54 -0.72
CA PHE A 153 -6.42 2.53 0.27
C PHE A 153 -7.93 2.27 0.34
N ALA A 154 -8.76 3.26 0.05
CA ALA A 154 -10.21 3.13 -0.09
C ALA A 154 -10.62 2.37 -1.36
N ARG A 155 -9.65 2.01 -2.23
CA ARG A 155 -9.87 1.29 -3.48
C ARG A 155 -10.88 1.98 -4.39
N LEU A 156 -10.84 3.32 -4.40
CA LEU A 156 -11.65 4.08 -5.35
C LEU A 156 -11.22 3.71 -6.77
N LYS A 157 -12.16 3.84 -7.72
CA LYS A 157 -11.92 3.53 -9.13
C LYS A 157 -11.69 4.81 -9.91
N ASN A 158 -10.87 4.74 -10.96
CA ASN A 158 -10.67 5.82 -11.94
C ASN A 158 -10.32 7.18 -11.31
N PHE A 159 -9.35 7.18 -10.41
CA PHE A 159 -8.82 8.39 -9.80
C PHE A 159 -7.35 8.58 -10.18
N HIS A 160 -6.85 9.78 -9.90
CA HIS A 160 -5.46 10.15 -10.15
C HIS A 160 -4.76 10.42 -8.83
N ILE A 161 -3.49 10.05 -8.75
CA ILE A 161 -2.61 10.35 -7.63
C ILE A 161 -1.51 11.25 -8.14
N LEU A 162 -1.38 12.43 -7.53
CA LEU A 162 -0.27 13.33 -7.80
C LEU A 162 0.92 12.90 -6.94
N THR A 163 1.98 12.46 -7.61
CA THR A 163 3.21 11.99 -6.96
C THR A 163 4.40 12.89 -7.27
N PHE A 164 5.32 12.98 -6.32
CA PHE A 164 6.54 13.78 -6.40
C PHE A 164 7.75 12.91 -6.09
N ASN A 165 8.91 13.26 -6.62
CA ASN A 165 10.15 12.50 -6.38
C ASN A 165 10.87 12.89 -5.07
N GLN A 166 10.31 13.87 -4.35
CA GLN A 166 10.77 14.37 -3.06
C GLN A 166 9.58 14.81 -2.21
N ALA A 167 9.79 14.78 -0.90
CA ALA A 167 8.93 15.36 0.11
C ALA A 167 8.53 16.81 -0.22
N THR A 168 7.24 17.12 -0.26
CA THR A 168 6.77 18.51 -0.30
C THR A 168 5.77 18.80 0.80
N GLY A 169 5.44 20.07 1.01
CA GLY A 169 4.39 20.46 1.96
C GLY A 169 3.02 19.87 1.62
N LYS A 170 2.74 19.68 0.32
CA LYS A 170 1.46 19.12 -0.19
C LYS A 170 1.48 17.60 -0.34
N ALA A 171 2.67 17.03 -0.54
CA ALA A 171 2.88 15.60 -0.68
C ALA A 171 3.94 15.14 0.32
N PRO A 172 3.59 15.00 1.61
CA PRO A 172 4.53 14.67 2.66
C PRO A 172 4.72 13.16 2.86
N SER A 173 3.91 12.31 2.23
CA SER A 173 3.79 10.91 2.62
C SER A 173 4.29 10.00 1.51
N LEU A 174 5.13 9.03 1.88
CA LEU A 174 5.67 8.06 0.94
C LEU A 174 4.56 7.10 0.48
N LEU A 175 4.49 6.88 -0.82
CA LEU A 175 3.53 6.01 -1.49
C LEU A 175 4.26 4.99 -2.36
N GLU A 176 3.79 3.75 -2.29
CA GLU A 176 4.18 2.65 -3.15
C GLU A 176 2.93 2.15 -3.88
N ILE A 177 2.95 2.18 -5.22
CA ILE A 177 1.84 1.71 -6.04
C ILE A 177 2.35 0.76 -7.13
N PRO A 178 1.77 -0.46 -7.25
CA PRO A 178 2.08 -1.34 -8.36
C PRO A 178 1.86 -0.65 -9.70
N ILE A 179 2.83 -0.75 -10.61
CA ILE A 179 2.71 -0.21 -11.97
C ILE A 179 1.52 -0.83 -12.68
N ASP A 180 1.24 -2.10 -12.40
CA ASP A 180 0.05 -2.78 -12.92
C ASP A 180 -1.26 -2.19 -12.40
N PHE A 181 -1.28 -1.29 -11.43
CA PHE A 181 -2.51 -0.57 -11.05
C PHE A 181 -2.60 0.82 -11.69
N VAL A 182 -1.58 1.22 -12.44
CA VAL A 182 -1.50 2.52 -13.11
C VAL A 182 -1.76 2.31 -14.61
N ALA A 183 -2.87 2.83 -15.11
CA ALA A 183 -3.21 2.79 -16.53
C ALA A 183 -2.37 3.76 -17.36
N LYS A 184 -1.99 4.90 -16.77
CA LYS A 184 -1.22 5.95 -17.42
C LYS A 184 -0.41 6.72 -16.38
N CYS A 185 0.78 7.16 -16.76
CA CYS A 185 1.64 8.03 -15.97
C CYS A 185 2.01 9.24 -16.83
N GLU A 186 1.84 10.45 -16.31
CA GLU A 186 2.23 11.69 -17.00
C GLU A 186 3.18 12.53 -16.13
N ALA A 187 4.38 12.80 -16.64
CA ALA A 187 5.31 13.73 -16.00
C ALA A 187 4.95 15.18 -16.36
N ARG A 188 4.94 16.07 -15.36
CA ARG A 188 4.70 17.51 -15.51
C ARG A 188 5.70 18.30 -14.68
N GLN A 189 6.09 19.46 -15.18
CA GLN A 189 6.92 20.40 -14.43
C GLN A 189 6.03 21.44 -13.75
N LEU A 190 6.09 21.54 -12.42
CA LEU A 190 5.43 22.60 -11.65
C LEU A 190 6.47 23.53 -11.01
N MET A 191 6.01 24.67 -10.50
CA MET A 191 6.85 25.60 -9.73
C MET A 191 7.48 24.93 -8.49
N GLU A 192 6.79 23.94 -7.94
CA GLU A 192 7.18 23.20 -6.73
C GLU A 192 8.12 22.03 -7.04
N GLY A 193 8.38 21.75 -8.33
CA GLY A 193 9.24 20.65 -8.77
C GLY A 193 8.57 19.70 -9.77
N PRO A 194 9.25 18.60 -10.11
CA PRO A 194 8.70 17.56 -10.97
C PRO A 194 7.55 16.81 -10.29
N MET A 195 6.42 16.72 -10.98
CA MET A 195 5.20 16.02 -10.55
C MET A 195 4.86 14.91 -11.56
N PHE A 196 4.33 13.80 -11.08
CA PHE A 196 3.88 12.66 -11.89
C PHE A 196 2.43 12.36 -11.55
N ASP A 197 1.56 12.44 -12.56
CA ASP A 197 0.13 12.15 -12.46
C ASP A 197 -0.10 10.67 -12.80
N LEU A 198 -0.44 9.88 -11.78
CA LEU A 198 -0.67 8.44 -11.91
C LEU A 198 -2.17 8.16 -12.01
N PHE A 199 -2.62 7.71 -13.17
CA PHE A 199 -4.02 7.36 -13.42
C PHE A 199 -4.24 5.92 -12.96
N VAL A 200 -4.88 5.76 -11.80
CA VAL A 200 -5.09 4.46 -11.16
C VAL A 200 -6.34 3.80 -11.74
N ARG A 201 -6.16 2.57 -12.26
CA ARG A 201 -7.26 1.70 -12.69
C ARG A 201 -7.84 0.92 -11.52
N ASP A 202 -8.87 0.13 -11.79
CA ASP A 202 -9.46 -0.79 -10.82
C ASP A 202 -8.39 -1.66 -10.14
N ILE A 203 -8.23 -1.48 -8.82
CA ILE A 203 -7.37 -2.31 -7.98
C ILE A 203 -8.10 -3.65 -7.80
N PRO A 204 -7.56 -4.78 -8.28
CA PRO A 204 -8.23 -6.07 -8.16
C PRO A 204 -8.49 -6.39 -6.70
N GLU A 205 -9.71 -6.82 -6.41
CA GLU A 205 -10.07 -7.36 -5.11
C GLU A 205 -9.20 -8.61 -4.87
N LEU A 206 -8.24 -8.53 -3.94
CA LEU A 206 -7.69 -9.75 -3.34
C LEU A 206 -8.88 -10.44 -2.68
N GLN A 207 -9.39 -11.49 -3.32
CA GLN A 207 -10.44 -12.33 -2.74
C GLN A 207 -9.94 -12.82 -1.38
N SER A 208 -10.62 -12.39 -0.34
CA SER A 208 -10.38 -12.77 1.06
C SER A 208 -10.71 -14.24 1.29
#